data_AF-U9TE87-F1
#
_entry.id   AF-U9TE87-F1
#
_cell.length_a   1.000
_cell.length_b   1.000
_cell.length_c   1.000
_cell.angle_alpha   90.00
_cell.angle_beta   90.00
_cell.angle_gamma   90.00
#
_symmetry.space_group_name_H-M   'P 1'
#
loop_
_entity.id
_entity.type
_entity.pdbx_description
1 polymer ?
#
loop_
_entity_poly.entity_id
_entity_poly.type
_entity_poly.pdbx_seq_one_letter_code
_entity_poly.pdbx_strand_id
1 'polypeptide(L)'
;MPNNDVIEHLLALYWVNVHPYVPVLNKNLFLQQRENANDPPSPLLLNAMFAVSAEFSERPSVRSDPETHETGGWIYFDRARALLDDFMDAPRMSTIAALILMSIYQQHNTRRSGISPGYFRRWMYIGMANRMALELELNKDC
;
A
#
# COMPACT_ATOMS: atom_id res chain seq x y z
N MET A 1 -14.55 -2.43 0.94
CA MET A 1 -13.86 -2.37 -0.38
C MET A 1 -14.58 -1.33 -1.25
N PRO A 2 -13.88 -0.59 -2.13
CA PRO A 2 -14.53 0.30 -3.10
C PRO A 2 -15.22 -0.48 -4.24
N ASN A 3 -15.98 0.20 -5.10
CA ASN A 3 -16.61 -0.41 -6.28
C ASN A 3 -15.54 -0.96 -7.25
N ASN A 4 -15.86 -2.01 -8.01
CA ASN A 4 -14.90 -2.70 -8.89
C ASN A 4 -14.25 -1.75 -9.90
N ASP A 5 -15.01 -0.82 -10.49
CA ASP A 5 -14.47 0.21 -11.40
C ASP A 5 -13.37 1.07 -10.74
N VAL A 6 -13.54 1.42 -9.47
CA VAL A 6 -12.53 2.17 -8.70
C VAL A 6 -11.32 1.30 -8.39
N ILE A 7 -11.53 0.01 -8.11
CA ILE A 7 -10.44 -0.95 -7.88
C ILE A 7 -9.57 -1.06 -9.14
N GLU A 8 -10.17 -1.32 -10.30
CA GLU A 8 -9.43 -1.45 -11.56
C GLU A 8 -8.66 -0.17 -11.90
N HIS A 9 -9.31 1.00 -11.74
CA HIS A 9 -8.67 2.29 -11.96
C HIS A 9 -7.44 2.50 -11.09
N LEU A 10 -7.55 2.24 -9.78
CA LEU A 10 -6.43 2.41 -8.85
C LEU A 10 -5.31 1.39 -9.09
N LEU A 11 -5.64 0.14 -9.43
CA LEU A 11 -4.65 -0.86 -9.79
C LEU A 11 -3.92 -0.48 -11.09
N ALA A 12 -4.62 0.03 -12.10
CA ALA A 12 -4.00 0.52 -13.32
C ALA A 12 -3.00 1.65 -13.01
N LEU A 13 -3.40 2.61 -12.18
CA LEU A 13 -2.53 3.70 -11.74
C LEU A 13 -1.32 3.20 -10.95
N TYR A 14 -1.47 2.17 -10.12
CA TYR A 14 -0.35 1.53 -9.41
C TYR A 14 0.73 1.05 -10.38
N TRP A 15 0.35 0.24 -11.38
CA TRP A 15 1.29 -0.37 -12.30
C TRP A 15 2.00 0.66 -13.20
N VAL A 16 1.35 1.79 -13.49
CA VAL A 16 1.91 2.84 -14.34
C VAL A 16 2.77 3.82 -13.55
N ASN A 17 2.34 4.23 -12.36
CA ASN A 17 2.95 5.37 -11.65
C ASN A 17 3.77 4.98 -10.42
N VAL A 18 3.50 3.83 -9.79
CA VAL A 18 4.16 3.42 -8.53
C VAL A 18 5.15 2.29 -8.78
N HIS A 19 4.70 1.22 -9.43
CA HIS A 19 5.50 0.01 -9.65
C HIS A 19 6.88 0.25 -10.31
N PRO A 20 7.03 1.14 -11.31
CA PRO A 20 8.35 1.42 -11.91
C PRO A 20 9.39 1.97 -10.94
N TYR A 21 8.96 2.67 -9.89
CA TYR A 21 9.84 3.25 -8.86
C TYR A 21 9.94 2.35 -7.62
N VAL A 22 8.92 1.54 -7.36
CA VAL A 22 8.80 0.71 -6.16
C VAL A 22 8.31 -0.69 -6.55
N PRO A 23 9.20 -1.54 -7.11
CA PRO A 23 8.84 -2.86 -7.65
C PRO A 23 8.73 -3.92 -6.54
N VAL A 24 7.91 -3.67 -5.52
CA VAL A 24 7.71 -4.60 -4.38
C VAL A 24 6.81 -5.79 -4.70
N LEU A 25 6.19 -5.82 -5.88
CA LEU A 25 5.31 -6.88 -6.34
C LEU A 25 5.70 -7.35 -7.74
N ASN A 26 5.55 -8.64 -8.01
CA ASN A 26 5.56 -9.16 -9.37
C ASN A 26 4.18 -8.97 -10.00
N LYS A 27 4.09 -8.20 -11.10
CA LYS A 27 2.84 -7.88 -11.77
C LYS A 27 2.08 -9.11 -12.25
N ASN A 28 2.77 -10.06 -12.87
CA ASN A 28 2.13 -11.24 -13.44
C ASN A 28 1.58 -12.16 -12.35
N LEU A 29 2.36 -12.40 -11.29
CA LEU A 29 1.90 -13.19 -10.15
C LEU A 29 0.71 -12.54 -9.44
N PHE A 30 0.75 -11.22 -9.27
CA PHE A 30 -0.37 -10.50 -8.66
C PHE A 30 -1.65 -10.61 -9.49
N LEU A 31 -1.57 -10.44 -10.82
CA LEU A 31 -2.73 -10.54 -11.70
C LEU A 31 -3.31 -11.96 -11.69
N GLN A 32 -2.47 -12.99 -11.73
CA GLN A 32 -2.90 -14.40 -11.59
C GLN A 32 -3.57 -14.66 -10.24
N GLN A 33 -2.98 -14.17 -9.15
CA GLN A 33 -3.55 -14.32 -7.81
C GLN A 33 -4.92 -13.64 -7.71
N ARG A 34 -5.11 -12.49 -8.35
CA ARG A 34 -6.37 -11.75 -8.35
C ARG A 34 -7.52 -12.49 -9.05
N GLU A 35 -7.20 -13.29 -10.07
CA GLU A 35 -8.19 -14.13 -10.77
C GLU A 35 -8.52 -15.41 -9.98
N ASN A 36 -7.71 -15.77 -8.98
CA ASN A 36 -7.93 -16.94 -8.15
C ASN A 36 -8.88 -16.65 -6.98
N ALA A 37 -10.13 -17.14 -7.08
CA ALA A 37 -11.13 -16.99 -6.01
C ALA A 37 -10.74 -17.68 -4.68
N ASN A 38 -9.85 -18.69 -4.71
CA ASN A 38 -9.45 -19.44 -3.53
C ASN A 38 -8.26 -18.81 -2.78
N ASP A 39 -7.48 -17.96 -3.45
CA ASP A 39 -6.33 -17.28 -2.86
C ASP A 39 -6.28 -15.81 -3.32
N PRO A 40 -7.24 -14.96 -2.88
CA PRO A 40 -7.26 -13.57 -3.29
C PRO A 40 -6.10 -12.78 -2.67
N PRO A 41 -5.63 -11.69 -3.33
CA PRO A 41 -4.61 -10.82 -2.76
C PRO A 41 -5.00 -10.28 -1.38
N SER A 42 -4.01 -10.14 -0.51
CA SER A 42 -4.22 -9.66 0.86
C SER A 42 -4.98 -8.33 0.89
N PRO A 43 -6.04 -8.19 1.73
CA PRO A 43 -6.78 -6.94 1.86
C PRO A 43 -5.89 -5.81 2.39
N LEU A 44 -4.88 -6.10 3.22
CA LEU A 44 -3.89 -5.13 3.66
C LEU A 44 -3.08 -4.59 2.47
N LEU A 45 -2.59 -5.49 1.62
CA LEU A 45 -1.83 -5.13 0.42
C LEU A 45 -2.67 -4.29 -0.56
N LEU A 46 -3.90 -4.70 -0.82
CA LEU A 46 -4.82 -3.98 -1.71
C LEU A 46 -5.08 -2.55 -1.21
N ASN A 47 -5.39 -2.37 0.08
CA ASN A 47 -5.59 -1.03 0.63
C ASN A 47 -4.32 -0.17 0.58
N ALA A 48 -3.14 -0.76 0.80
CA ALA A 48 -1.87 -0.05 0.67
C ALA A 48 -1.60 0.39 -0.78
N MET A 49 -1.87 -0.46 -1.77
CA MET A 49 -1.80 -0.12 -3.20
C MET A 49 -2.78 1.00 -3.55
N PHE A 50 -4.03 0.91 -3.09
CA PHE A 50 -5.03 1.95 -3.34
C PHE A 50 -4.64 3.30 -2.74
N ALA A 51 -4.03 3.31 -1.55
CA ALA A 51 -3.59 4.53 -0.89
C ALA A 51 -2.55 5.27 -1.74
N VAL A 52 -1.49 4.59 -2.18
CA VAL A 52 -0.43 5.22 -2.99
C VAL A 52 -0.92 5.60 -4.39
N SER A 53 -1.82 4.82 -4.98
CA SER A 53 -2.31 5.08 -6.34
C SER A 53 -3.33 6.21 -6.41
N ALA A 54 -4.03 6.49 -5.31
CA ALA A 54 -5.03 7.56 -5.26
C ALA A 54 -4.43 8.96 -5.45
N GLU A 55 -3.13 9.16 -5.17
CA GLU A 55 -2.43 10.42 -5.46
C GLU A 55 -2.41 10.74 -6.97
N PHE A 56 -2.44 9.71 -7.82
CA PHE A 56 -2.43 9.85 -9.28
C PHE A 56 -3.82 9.89 -9.90
N SER A 57 -4.87 9.89 -9.08
CA SER A 57 -6.25 9.85 -9.55
C SER A 57 -6.91 11.22 -9.50
N GLU A 58 -7.52 11.62 -10.62
CA GLU A 58 -8.32 12.85 -10.69
C GLU A 58 -9.75 12.67 -10.17
N ARG A 59 -10.19 11.42 -9.95
CA ARG A 59 -11.55 11.09 -9.52
C ARG A 59 -11.81 11.59 -8.08
N PRO A 60 -12.88 12.37 -7.82
CA PRO A 60 -13.22 12.80 -6.47
C PRO A 60 -13.54 11.65 -5.50
N SER A 61 -14.01 10.50 -6.02
CA SER A 61 -14.41 9.34 -5.22
C SER A 61 -13.29 8.66 -4.43
N VAL A 62 -12.03 8.98 -4.72
CA VAL A 62 -10.86 8.45 -3.99
C VAL A 62 -10.25 9.46 -3.02
N ARG A 63 -10.84 10.67 -2.93
CA ARG A 63 -10.45 11.72 -2.00
C ARG A 63 -11.34 11.68 -0.77
N SER A 64 -10.78 11.99 0.39
CA SER A 64 -11.56 12.07 1.63
C SER A 64 -12.31 13.41 1.72
N ASP A 65 -11.73 14.45 1.14
CA ASP A 65 -12.37 15.72 0.87
C ASP A 65 -12.28 15.98 -0.64
N PRO A 66 -13.42 16.08 -1.36
CA PRO A 66 -13.45 16.30 -2.80
C PRO A 66 -12.69 17.54 -3.28
N GLU A 67 -12.60 18.58 -2.44
CA GLU A 67 -12.01 19.87 -2.80
C GLU A 67 -10.48 19.90 -2.62
N THR A 68 -9.93 19.01 -1.80
CA THR A 68 -8.49 18.93 -1.55
C THR A 68 -7.88 17.71 -2.22
N HIS A 69 -7.11 17.95 -3.29
CA HIS A 69 -6.35 16.90 -3.99
C HIS A 69 -5.41 16.13 -3.04
N GLU A 70 -4.97 16.79 -1.98
CA GLU A 70 -4.04 16.27 -0.98
C GLU A 70 -4.62 15.18 -0.06
N THR A 71 -5.95 14.97 -0.07
CA THR A 71 -6.60 13.93 0.76
C THR A 71 -6.84 12.61 0.02
N GLY A 72 -6.29 12.49 -1.19
CA GLY A 72 -6.33 11.27 -2.00
C GLY A 72 -5.79 10.07 -1.22
N GLY A 73 -6.58 9.01 -1.14
CA GLY A 73 -6.14 7.72 -0.61
C GLY A 73 -6.15 7.57 0.91
N TRP A 74 -6.47 8.61 1.68
CA TRP A 74 -6.43 8.54 3.15
C TRP A 74 -7.37 7.46 3.70
N ILE A 75 -8.57 7.32 3.13
CA ILE A 75 -9.51 6.26 3.50
C ILE A 75 -8.93 4.85 3.32
N TYR A 76 -8.10 4.63 2.29
CA TYR A 76 -7.45 3.33 2.06
C TYR A 76 -6.27 3.15 2.99
N PHE A 77 -5.49 4.20 3.24
CA PHE A 77 -4.40 4.16 4.20
C PHE A 77 -4.89 3.87 5.62
N ASP A 78 -5.98 4.51 6.04
CA ASP A 78 -6.59 4.31 7.36
C ASP A 78 -7.10 2.87 7.52
N ARG A 79 -7.73 2.31 6.48
CA ARG A 79 -8.13 0.89 6.43
C ARG A 79 -6.93 -0.04 6.48
N ALA A 80 -5.85 0.24 5.74
CA ALA A 80 -4.63 -0.56 5.79
C ALA A 80 -4.03 -0.54 7.21
N ARG A 81 -4.04 0.61 7.89
CA ARG A 81 -3.59 0.71 9.28
C ARG A 81 -4.45 -0.11 10.24
N ALA A 82 -5.77 -0.10 10.06
CA ALA A 82 -6.69 -0.89 10.89
C ALA A 82 -6.52 -2.40 10.68
N LEU A 83 -6.17 -2.82 9.46
CA LEU A 83 -5.91 -4.23 9.15
C LEU A 83 -4.54 -4.71 9.62
N LEU A 84 -3.57 -3.81 9.83
CA LEU A 84 -2.16 -4.19 10.01
C LEU A 84 -1.96 -5.19 11.15
N ASP A 85 -2.66 -5.02 12.27
CA ASP A 85 -2.52 -5.89 13.46
C ASP A 85 -2.85 -7.36 13.13
N ASP A 86 -3.85 -7.62 12.28
CA ASP A 86 -4.21 -8.99 11.84
C ASP A 86 -3.12 -9.65 10.99
N PHE A 87 -2.18 -8.87 10.47
CA PHE A 87 -1.09 -9.36 9.62
C PHE A 87 0.26 -9.50 10.33
N MET A 88 0.32 -9.22 11.64
CA MET A 88 1.57 -9.18 12.42
C MET A 88 2.04 -10.54 12.93
N ASP A 89 1.16 -11.54 13.00
CA ASP A 89 1.48 -12.84 13.62
C ASP A 89 2.41 -13.73 12.78
N ALA A 90 2.52 -13.46 11.48
CA ALA A 90 3.34 -14.26 10.57
C ALA A 90 3.92 -13.41 9.43
N PRO A 91 5.23 -13.54 9.13
CA PRO A 91 5.88 -12.81 8.06
C PRO A 91 5.34 -13.29 6.70
N ARG A 92 4.95 -12.34 5.85
CA ARG A 92 4.41 -12.59 4.51
C ARG A 92 4.94 -11.56 3.54
N MET A 93 5.22 -11.98 2.30
CA MET A 93 5.64 -11.06 1.23
C MET A 93 4.63 -9.93 1.00
N SER A 94 3.32 -10.24 1.08
CA SER A 94 2.25 -9.26 0.94
C SER A 94 2.23 -8.23 2.07
N THR A 95 2.53 -8.64 3.32
CA THR A 95 2.65 -7.71 4.46
C THR A 95 3.86 -6.80 4.32
N ILE A 96 5.01 -7.35 3.89
CA ILE A 96 6.22 -6.56 3.63
C ILE A 96 5.97 -5.50 2.55
N ALA A 97 5.40 -5.92 1.41
CA ALA A 97 5.04 -5.00 0.33
C ALA A 97 4.07 -3.92 0.81
N ALA A 98 3.03 -4.29 1.59
CA ALA A 98 2.08 -3.34 2.14
C ALA A 98 2.74 -2.31 3.07
N LEU A 99 3.61 -2.75 3.99
CA LEU A 99 4.34 -1.88 4.91
C LEU A 99 5.23 -0.87 4.16
N ILE A 100 5.91 -1.31 3.09
CA ILE A 100 6.71 -0.44 2.24
C ILE A 100 5.82 0.62 1.57
N LEU A 101 4.71 0.21 0.95
CA LEU A 101 3.76 1.14 0.30
C LEU A 101 3.14 2.13 1.29
N MET A 102 2.75 1.68 2.49
CA MET A 102 2.25 2.54 3.57
C MET A 102 3.29 3.58 4.00
N SER A 103 4.58 3.19 4.06
CA SER A 103 5.67 4.11 4.39
C SER A 103 5.86 5.20 3.33
N ILE A 104 5.67 4.86 2.06
CA ILE A 104 5.76 5.78 0.92
C ILE A 104 4.59 6.76 0.95
N TYR A 105 3.36 6.25 1.12
CA TYR A 105 2.18 7.11 1.24
C TYR A 105 2.35 8.17 2.34
N GLN A 106 2.88 7.78 3.49
CA GLN A 106 3.18 8.72 4.57
C GLN A 106 4.28 9.72 4.20
N GLN A 107 5.33 9.31 3.48
CA GLN A 107 6.38 10.23 3.05
C GLN A 107 5.83 11.37 2.19
N HIS A 108 4.91 11.05 1.27
CA HIS A 108 4.32 12.03 0.34
C HIS A 108 3.41 13.02 1.07
N ASN A 109 2.58 12.52 2.00
CA ASN A 109 1.62 13.35 2.73
C ASN A 109 2.22 14.10 3.93
N THR A 110 3.28 13.58 4.57
CA THR A 110 3.91 14.21 5.74
C THR A 110 4.72 15.46 5.35
N ARG A 111 5.25 15.54 4.12
CA ARG A 111 6.00 16.71 3.64
C ARG A 111 5.16 17.99 3.53
N ARG A 112 3.83 17.89 3.59
CA ARG A 112 2.89 19.02 3.44
C ARG A 112 2.39 19.60 4.77
N SER A 113 2.46 18.85 5.87
CA SER A 113 2.06 19.27 7.22
C SER A 113 3.32 19.47 8.08
N GLY A 114 3.75 20.73 8.27
CA GLY A 114 5.03 21.13 8.88
C GLY A 114 5.35 20.69 10.31
N ILE A 115 4.59 19.76 10.91
CA ILE A 115 4.89 19.07 12.16
C ILE A 115 4.61 17.59 11.90
N SER A 116 5.57 16.69 12.12
CA SER A 116 5.55 15.30 11.62
C SER A 116 5.21 14.25 12.70
N PRO A 117 3.93 14.09 13.13
CA PRO A 117 3.51 12.90 13.87
C PRO A 117 3.61 11.60 13.02
N GLY A 118 3.84 11.71 11.71
CA GLY A 118 4.00 10.58 10.79
C GLY A 118 5.41 9.98 10.69
N TYR A 119 6.47 10.69 11.09
CA TYR A 119 7.87 10.24 10.88
C TYR A 119 8.18 8.93 11.60
N PHE A 120 7.88 8.86 12.90
CA PHE A 120 8.15 7.67 13.70
C PHE A 120 7.34 6.47 13.24
N ARG A 121 6.08 6.67 12.87
CA ARG A 121 5.21 5.61 12.35
C ARG A 121 5.74 5.04 11.02
N ARG A 122 6.22 5.90 10.12
CA ARG A 122 6.90 5.46 8.90
C ARG A 122 8.14 4.64 9.20
N TRP A 123 8.99 5.12 10.12
CA TRP A 123 10.20 4.40 10.55
C TRP A 123 9.85 3.02 11.13
N MET A 124 8.79 2.92 11.92
CA MET A 124 8.29 1.64 12.42
C MET A 124 7.87 0.70 11.29
N TYR A 125 7.13 1.17 10.27
CA TYR A 125 6.72 0.33 9.15
C TYR A 125 7.91 -0.26 8.39
N ILE A 126 8.93 0.55 8.11
CA ILE A 126 10.17 0.05 7.48
C ILE A 126 10.89 -0.95 8.40
N GLY A 127 10.96 -0.68 9.70
CA GLY A 127 11.55 -1.59 10.67
C GLY A 127 10.81 -2.93 10.76
N MET A 128 9.48 -2.94 10.66
CA MET A 128 8.67 -4.15 10.64
C MET A 128 8.90 -4.93 9.36
N ALA A 129 8.90 -4.24 8.21
CA ALA A 129 9.16 -4.84 6.90
C ALA A 129 10.54 -5.52 6.87
N ASN A 130 11.58 -4.87 7.39
CA ASN A 130 12.92 -5.45 7.47
C ASN A 130 12.98 -6.72 8.32
N ARG A 131 12.32 -6.71 9.49
CA ARG A 131 12.30 -7.90 10.37
C ARG A 131 11.58 -9.07 9.71
N MET A 132 10.45 -8.81 9.08
CA MET A 132 9.72 -9.84 8.33
C MET A 132 10.53 -10.35 7.13
N ALA A 133 11.24 -9.47 6.42
CA ALA A 133 12.07 -9.85 5.27
C ALA A 133 13.25 -10.76 5.68
N LEU A 134 13.88 -10.48 6.83
CA LEU A 134 14.94 -11.30 7.38
C LEU A 134 14.43 -12.69 7.81
N GLU A 135 13.24 -12.76 8.40
CA GLU A 135 12.62 -14.03 8.80
C GLU A 135 12.27 -14.91 7.59
N LEU A 136 11.91 -14.29 6.46
CA LEU A 136 11.70 -15.01 5.18
C LEU A 136 13.00 -15.39 4.46
N GLU A 137 14.16 -15.13 5.08
CA GLU A 137 15.49 -15.42 4.52
C GLU A 137 15.76 -14.81 3.14
N LEU A 138 15.08 -13.71 2.79
CA LEU A 138 15.27 -12.99 1.51
C LEU A 138 16.69 -12.43 1.32
N ASN A 139 17.50 -12.48 2.37
CA ASN A 139 18.91 -12.09 2.38
C ASN A 139 19.87 -13.19 1.88
N LYS A 140 19.40 -14.42 1.64
CA LYS A 140 20.22 -15.55 1.19
C LYS A 140 20.19 -15.80 -0.32
N ASP A 141 19.31 -15.11 -1.05
CA ASP A 141 19.17 -15.22 -2.51
C ASP A 141 20.05 -14.21 -3.30
N CYS A 142 21.13 -13.71 -2.67
CA CYS A 142 22.09 -12.77 -3.26
C CYS A 142 23.45 -13.41 -3.52
#